data_AF-A0A536HQU3-F1
#
_entry.id   AF-A0A536HQU3-F1
#
_cell.length_a   1.000
_cell.length_b   1.000
_cell.length_c   1.000
_cell.angle_alpha   90.00
_cell.angle_beta   90.00
_cell.angle_gamma   90.00
#
_symmetry.space_group_name_H-M   'P 1'
#
loop_
_entity.id
_entity.type
_entity.pdbx_description
1 polymer ?
#
loop_
_entity_poly.entity_id
_entity_poly.type
_entity_poly.pdbx_seq_one_letter_code
_entity_poly.pdbx_strand_id
1 'polypeptide(L)'
;MTGWTCPKTSFAASTPSSGCSKPILSGAKTRQNVPEYRDYARQVQQVVRLINQRYATAEWQPIRLELRDDMERAIAGYKQFDVLLVNPIYDGMNLVAKEGMTVNRRGGMLVLSENAGTHEELGEWAITINPFEVDATAEALHKALVMDPIERHTRAEKMRAVVQQNDIARWISAQLQDIRDLLEPTAARRPDLLQETI
;
A
#
# COMPACT_ATOMS: atom_id res chain seq x y z
N MET A 1 -24.11 -8.82 -3.11
CA MET A 1 -23.11 -8.45 -2.09
C MET A 1 -21.99 -7.71 -2.80
N THR A 2 -22.00 -6.38 -2.70
CA THR A 2 -21.09 -5.48 -3.43
C THR A 2 -19.77 -5.36 -2.68
N GLY A 3 -18.73 -6.01 -3.22
CA GLY A 3 -17.36 -5.90 -2.72
C GLY A 3 -16.78 -4.53 -2.99
N TRP A 4 -16.66 -3.72 -1.94
CA TRP A 4 -15.93 -2.46 -1.92
C TRP A 4 -14.44 -2.75 -2.12
N THR A 5 -13.90 -2.37 -3.27
CA THR A 5 -12.45 -2.38 -3.51
C THR A 5 -12.07 -0.98 -3.99
N CYS A 6 -11.49 -0.21 -3.07
CA CYS A 6 -10.98 1.14 -3.26
C CYS A 6 -9.83 1.12 -4.28
N PRO A 7 -9.72 2.10 -5.21
CA PRO A 7 -8.58 2.17 -6.13
C PRO A 7 -7.28 2.35 -5.32
N LYS A 8 -6.37 1.37 -5.43
CA LYS A 8 -5.05 1.38 -4.80
C LYS A 8 -4.22 2.47 -5.47
N THR A 9 -4.21 3.65 -4.87
CA THR A 9 -3.28 4.72 -5.24
C THR A 9 -2.10 4.63 -4.28
N SER A 10 -0.90 4.46 -4.82
CA SER A 10 0.32 4.39 -4.01
C SER A 10 1.29 5.47 -4.47
N PHE A 11 1.92 6.11 -3.50
CA PHE A 11 2.79 7.24 -3.72
C PHE A 11 4.21 6.85 -3.33
N ALA A 12 5.13 6.91 -4.28
CA ALA A 12 6.55 6.61 -4.07
C ALA A 12 7.36 7.89 -4.28
N ALA A 13 7.96 8.45 -3.23
CA ALA A 13 8.87 9.58 -3.35
C ALA A 13 10.33 9.09 -3.41
N SER A 14 11.12 9.63 -4.35
CA SER A 14 12.57 9.42 -4.42
C SER A 14 13.32 10.74 -4.49
N THR A 15 14.40 10.90 -3.73
CA THR A 15 15.26 12.09 -3.74
C THR A 15 16.43 11.87 -4.71
N PRO A 16 16.64 12.70 -5.74
CA PRO A 16 17.87 12.71 -6.53
C PRO A 16 19.00 13.43 -5.76
N SER A 17 20.23 13.30 -6.24
CA SER A 17 21.45 13.96 -5.74
C SER A 17 21.39 15.49 -5.63
N SER A 18 20.33 16.12 -6.11
CA SER A 18 20.08 17.57 -6.11
C SER A 18 19.18 18.07 -4.95
N GLY A 19 18.83 17.21 -3.98
CA GLY A 19 18.18 17.63 -2.72
C GLY A 19 16.66 17.88 -2.77
N CYS A 20 16.01 17.77 -3.95
CA CYS A 20 14.56 17.95 -4.09
C CYS A 20 13.83 16.61 -4.25
N SER A 21 12.97 16.24 -3.29
CA SER A 21 12.21 14.98 -3.33
C SER A 21 11.22 14.98 -4.50
N LYS A 22 11.15 13.86 -5.24
CA LYS A 22 10.26 13.68 -6.40
C LYS A 22 9.21 12.62 -6.10
N PRO A 23 7.97 13.01 -5.78
CA PRO A 23 6.88 12.06 -5.69
C PRO A 23 6.40 11.53 -7.05
N ILE A 24 6.27 10.21 -7.11
CA ILE A 24 5.66 9.43 -8.19
C ILE A 24 4.33 8.89 -7.66
N LEU A 25 3.23 9.30 -8.28
CA LEU A 25 1.91 8.73 -8.01
C LEU A 25 1.64 7.64 -9.05
N SER A 26 1.53 6.39 -8.59
CA SER A 26 1.14 5.25 -9.41
C SER A 26 -0.24 4.75 -9.01
N GLY A 27 -1.15 4.69 -9.99
CA GLY A 27 -2.50 4.16 -9.80
C GLY A 27 -2.90 3.29 -10.99
N ALA A 28 -3.32 2.05 -10.73
CA ALA A 28 -3.82 1.15 -11.76
C ALA A 28 -5.24 1.56 -12.20
N LYS A 29 -5.50 1.55 -13.51
CA LYS A 29 -6.82 1.86 -14.10
C LYS A 29 -7.83 0.75 -13.80
N THR A 30 -8.49 0.80 -12.65
CA THR A 30 -9.58 -0.12 -12.31
C THR A 30 -10.95 0.47 -12.69
N ARG A 31 -11.82 -0.35 -13.31
CA ARG A 31 -13.26 -0.06 -13.57
C ARG A 31 -13.59 1.23 -14.34
N GLN A 32 -12.94 1.46 -15.49
CA GLN A 32 -13.17 2.66 -16.32
C GLN A 32 -14.60 2.85 -16.85
N ASN A 33 -15.45 1.82 -16.79
CA ASN A 33 -16.84 1.89 -17.23
C ASN A 33 -17.79 2.51 -16.18
N VAL A 34 -17.30 2.81 -14.99
CA VAL A 34 -18.07 3.42 -13.91
C VAL A 34 -17.80 4.94 -13.93
N PRO A 35 -18.81 5.79 -14.19
CA PRO A 35 -18.65 7.25 -14.32
C PRO A 35 -17.90 7.89 -13.16
N GLU A 36 -18.16 7.45 -11.93
CA GLU A 36 -17.57 7.95 -10.69
C GLU A 36 -16.04 7.78 -10.66
N TYR A 37 -15.51 6.68 -11.22
CA TYR A 37 -14.07 6.43 -11.30
C TYR A 37 -13.39 7.35 -12.31
N ARG A 38 -14.08 7.66 -13.42
CA ARG A 38 -13.57 8.61 -14.42
C ARG A 38 -13.53 10.02 -13.85
N ASP A 39 -14.54 10.40 -13.09
CA ASP A 39 -14.65 11.72 -12.48
C ASP A 39 -13.58 11.92 -11.42
N TYR A 40 -13.37 10.91 -10.57
CA TYR A 40 -12.28 10.90 -9.60
C TYR A 40 -10.91 11.03 -10.29
N ALA A 41 -10.64 10.23 -11.33
CA ALA A 41 -9.37 10.33 -12.07
C ALA A 41 -9.16 11.71 -12.70
N ARG A 42 -10.22 12.35 -13.20
CA ARG A 42 -10.17 13.73 -13.72
C ARG A 42 -9.82 14.74 -12.63
N GLN A 43 -10.44 14.62 -11.45
CA GLN A 43 -10.16 15.49 -10.31
C GLN A 43 -8.70 15.35 -9.86
N VAL A 44 -8.18 14.12 -9.73
CA VAL A 44 -6.77 13.87 -9.39
C VAL A 44 -5.84 14.53 -10.40
N GLN A 45 -6.09 14.36 -11.71
CA GLN A 45 -5.27 14.99 -12.75
C GLN A 45 -5.32 16.53 -12.66
N GLN A 46 -6.45 17.12 -12.32
CA GLN A 46 -6.58 18.56 -12.15
C GLN A 46 -5.76 19.06 -10.96
N VAL A 47 -5.84 18.39 -9.82
CA VAL A 47 -5.05 18.74 -8.63
C VAL A 47 -3.56 18.63 -8.92
N VAL A 48 -3.12 17.56 -9.57
CA VAL A 48 -1.71 17.39 -9.98
C VAL A 48 -1.25 18.52 -10.89
N ARG A 49 -2.08 18.93 -11.86
CA ARG A 49 -1.76 20.08 -12.74
C ARG A 49 -1.63 21.38 -11.95
N LEU A 50 -2.54 21.65 -11.02
CA LEU A 50 -2.50 22.87 -10.19
C LEU A 50 -1.23 22.91 -9.32
N ILE A 51 -0.87 21.79 -8.70
CA ILE A 51 0.36 21.70 -7.88
C ILE A 51 1.59 21.90 -8.76
N ASN A 52 1.68 21.20 -9.89
CA ASN A 52 2.81 21.35 -10.80
C ASN A 52 2.90 22.77 -11.35
N GLN A 53 1.79 23.42 -11.70
CA GLN A 53 1.81 24.81 -12.17
C GLN A 53 2.31 25.78 -11.10
N ARG A 54 1.98 25.53 -9.83
CA ARG A 54 2.37 26.40 -8.72
C ARG A 54 3.82 26.24 -8.30
N TYR A 55 4.35 25.01 -8.32
CA TYR A 55 5.64 24.69 -7.70
C TYR A 55 6.72 24.19 -8.68
N ALA A 56 6.39 23.95 -9.95
CA ALA A 56 7.40 23.54 -10.92
C ALA A 56 8.38 24.68 -11.24
N THR A 57 9.61 24.28 -11.53
CA THR A 57 10.66 25.14 -12.07
C THR A 57 11.08 24.61 -13.45
N ALA A 58 11.97 25.32 -14.14
CA ALA A 58 12.49 24.87 -15.43
C ALA A 58 13.16 23.48 -15.37
N GLU A 59 13.70 23.10 -14.22
CA GLU A 59 14.47 21.86 -14.03
C GLU A 59 13.74 20.81 -13.18
N TRP A 60 12.63 21.18 -12.54
CA TRP A 60 11.95 20.33 -11.57
C TRP A 60 10.44 20.32 -11.74
N GLN A 61 9.90 19.12 -11.89
CA GLN A 61 8.47 18.85 -11.82
C GLN A 61 8.17 18.16 -10.48
N PRO A 62 7.35 18.77 -9.60
CA PRO A 62 7.04 18.24 -8.29
C PRO A 62 6.37 16.86 -8.36
N ILE A 63 5.25 16.72 -9.06
CA ILE A 63 4.48 15.48 -9.11
C ILE A 63 4.53 14.87 -10.51
N ARG A 64 5.02 13.63 -10.60
CA ARG A 64 4.88 12.79 -11.81
C ARG A 64 3.72 11.83 -11.62
N LEU A 65 2.67 12.03 -12.41
CA LEU A 65 1.49 11.17 -12.42
C LEU A 65 1.60 10.11 -13.52
N GLU A 66 1.63 8.85 -13.14
CA GLU A 66 1.67 7.71 -14.06
C GLU A 66 0.37 6.88 -13.89
N LEU A 67 -0.47 6.87 -14.93
CA LEU A 67 -1.75 6.15 -14.96
C LEU A 67 -1.72 4.95 -15.93
N ARG A 68 -0.53 4.58 -16.41
CA ARG A 68 -0.36 3.45 -17.32
C ARG A 68 -0.16 2.18 -16.50
N ASP A 69 -0.73 1.09 -16.99
CA ASP A 69 -0.50 -0.23 -16.40
C ASP A 69 0.84 -0.76 -16.94
N ASP A 70 1.92 -0.36 -16.26
CA ASP A 70 3.30 -0.73 -16.58
C ASP A 70 3.94 -1.35 -15.35
N MET A 71 3.88 -2.68 -15.30
CA MET A 71 4.35 -3.46 -14.17
C MET A 71 5.87 -3.35 -13.97
N GLU A 72 6.64 -3.32 -15.05
CA GLU A 72 8.10 -3.22 -14.95
C GLU A 72 8.51 -1.90 -14.31
N ARG A 73 7.84 -0.81 -14.72
CA ARG A 73 8.09 0.52 -14.16
C ARG A 73 7.61 0.63 -12.71
N ALA A 74 6.48 0.03 -12.36
CA ALA A 74 6.01 -0.04 -10.98
C ALA A 74 7.01 -0.76 -10.08
N ILE A 75 7.51 -1.92 -10.50
CA ILE A 75 8.54 -2.69 -9.76
C ILE A 75 9.83 -1.89 -9.63
N ALA A 76 10.26 -1.19 -10.69
CA ALA A 76 11.44 -0.33 -10.64
C ALA A 76 11.27 0.79 -9.60
N GLY A 77 10.08 1.41 -9.54
CA GLY A 77 9.72 2.38 -8.51
C GLY A 77 9.74 1.78 -7.10
N TYR A 78 9.16 0.59 -6.92
CA TYR A 78 9.16 -0.10 -5.63
C TYR A 78 10.58 -0.45 -5.14
N LYS A 79 11.51 -0.75 -6.05
CA LYS A 79 12.92 -1.00 -5.69
C LYS A 79 13.65 0.25 -5.20
N GLN A 80 13.18 1.46 -5.54
CA GLN A 80 13.96 2.70 -5.40
C GLN A 80 13.27 3.85 -4.65
N PHE A 81 12.10 3.64 -4.04
CA PHE A 81 11.49 4.70 -3.23
C PHE A 81 12.26 4.93 -1.92
N ASP A 82 12.27 6.19 -1.47
CA ASP A 82 12.71 6.60 -0.14
C ASP A 82 11.53 6.63 0.85
N VAL A 83 10.34 7.01 0.37
CA VAL A 83 9.09 6.98 1.14
C VAL A 83 7.96 6.43 0.28
N LEU A 84 7.20 5.48 0.82
CA LEU A 84 5.98 4.92 0.25
C LEU A 84 4.79 5.37 1.10
N LEU A 85 3.87 6.14 0.51
CA LEU A 85 2.62 6.54 1.16
C LEU A 85 1.46 5.67 0.64
N VAL A 86 0.75 5.09 1.60
CA VAL A 86 -0.43 4.25 1.41
C VAL A 86 -1.53 4.80 2.31
N ASN A 87 -2.41 5.62 1.74
CA ASN A 87 -3.44 6.36 2.48
C ASN A 87 -4.90 6.00 2.07
N PRO A 88 -5.29 4.72 1.99
CA PRO A 88 -6.69 4.39 1.73
C PRO A 88 -7.60 4.89 2.85
N ILE A 89 -8.86 5.22 2.52
CA ILE A 89 -9.87 5.56 3.54
C ILE A 89 -10.23 4.30 4.34
N TYR A 90 -10.47 3.18 3.63
CA TYR A 90 -10.63 1.85 4.18
C TYR A 90 -10.09 0.84 3.17
N ASP A 91 -9.27 -0.11 3.63
CA ASP A 91 -8.77 -1.20 2.81
C ASP A 91 -8.62 -2.46 3.66
N GLY A 92 -9.24 -3.56 3.24
CA GLY A 92 -9.16 -4.82 3.98
C GLY A 92 -7.73 -5.37 4.05
N MET A 93 -6.96 -5.23 2.97
CA MET A 93 -5.53 -5.57 2.95
C MET A 93 -4.84 -4.86 1.79
N ASN A 94 -3.78 -4.10 2.10
CA ASN A 94 -3.03 -3.38 1.10
C ASN A 94 -1.72 -4.12 0.74
N LEU A 95 -1.80 -4.98 -0.27
CA LEU A 95 -0.63 -5.72 -0.76
C LEU A 95 0.47 -4.83 -1.32
N VAL A 96 0.15 -3.63 -1.81
CA VAL A 96 1.16 -2.69 -2.34
C VAL A 96 2.14 -2.27 -1.24
N ALA A 97 1.65 -2.06 -0.02
CA ALA A 97 2.53 -1.80 1.13
C ALA A 97 3.50 -2.98 1.38
N LYS A 98 3.00 -4.22 1.35
CA LYS A 98 3.81 -5.43 1.57
C LYS A 98 4.82 -5.67 0.44
N GLU A 99 4.39 -5.55 -0.81
CA GLU A 99 5.22 -5.67 -2.01
C GLU A 99 6.33 -4.62 -2.00
N GLY A 100 5.98 -3.36 -1.73
CA GLY A 100 6.90 -2.24 -1.64
C GLY A 100 8.00 -2.51 -0.62
N MET A 101 7.65 -2.86 0.63
CA MET A 101 8.65 -3.15 1.67
C MET A 101 9.53 -4.36 1.33
N THR A 102 8.96 -5.35 0.65
CA THR A 102 9.69 -6.57 0.26
C THR A 102 10.74 -6.29 -0.81
N VAL A 103 10.41 -5.55 -1.86
CA VAL A 103 11.32 -5.36 -3.01
C VAL A 103 12.24 -4.14 -2.88
N ASN A 104 11.97 -3.23 -1.95
CA ASN A 104 12.75 -2.00 -1.79
C ASN A 104 14.22 -2.28 -1.45
N ARG A 105 15.15 -1.61 -2.15
CA ARG A 105 16.60 -1.77 -1.94
C ARG A 105 17.26 -0.59 -1.20
N ARG A 106 16.48 0.46 -0.89
CA ARG A 106 16.98 1.70 -0.27
C ARG A 106 16.67 1.81 1.24
N GLY A 107 15.98 0.81 1.80
CA GLY A 107 15.44 0.90 3.16
C GLY A 107 14.46 2.08 3.27
N GLY A 108 13.52 2.16 2.33
CA GLY A 108 12.53 3.24 2.30
C GLY A 108 11.49 3.11 3.43
N MET A 109 10.94 4.23 3.85
CA MET A 109 9.94 4.30 4.92
C MET A 109 8.52 4.08 4.38
N LEU A 110 7.69 3.37 5.13
CA LEU A 110 6.25 3.26 4.90
C LEU A 110 5.47 4.28 5.74
N VAL A 111 4.66 5.10 5.08
CA VAL A 111 3.61 5.91 5.69
C VAL A 111 2.27 5.24 5.39
N LEU A 112 1.55 4.81 6.43
CA LEU A 112 0.43 3.89 6.31
C LEU A 112 -0.80 4.41 7.04
N SER A 113 -1.95 4.32 6.37
CA SER A 113 -3.25 4.57 7.01
C SER A 113 -3.53 3.55 8.11
N GLU A 114 -4.02 4.02 9.26
CA GLU A 114 -4.56 3.19 10.34
C GLU A 114 -5.76 2.32 9.89
N ASN A 115 -6.47 2.72 8.82
CA ASN A 115 -7.66 2.02 8.32
C ASN A 115 -7.34 0.95 7.26
N ALA A 116 -6.06 0.66 7.02
CA ALA A 116 -5.64 -0.43 6.14
C ALA A 116 -5.39 -1.69 6.98
N GLY A 117 -5.91 -2.85 6.60
CA GLY A 117 -5.64 -4.10 7.34
C GLY A 117 -4.16 -4.51 7.35
N THR A 118 -3.33 -3.93 6.49
CA THR A 118 -1.86 -4.08 6.58
C THR A 118 -1.27 -3.38 7.81
N HIS A 119 -1.97 -2.41 8.38
CA HIS A 119 -1.56 -1.68 9.59
C HIS A 119 -1.48 -2.61 10.80
N GLU A 120 -2.40 -3.57 10.92
CA GLU A 120 -2.36 -4.58 11.98
C GLU A 120 -1.03 -5.38 12.00
N GLU A 121 -0.37 -5.52 10.84
CA GLU A 121 0.91 -6.24 10.74
C GLU A 121 2.13 -5.31 10.77
N LEU A 122 2.07 -4.18 10.05
CA LEU A 122 3.25 -3.32 9.82
C LEU A 122 3.24 -2.02 10.64
N GLY A 123 2.12 -1.70 11.30
CA GLY A 123 1.85 -0.42 11.97
C GLY A 123 2.85 -0.08 13.08
N GLU A 124 3.40 -1.10 13.76
CA GLU A 124 4.43 -0.93 14.79
C GLU A 124 5.68 -0.21 14.25
N TRP A 125 6.07 -0.53 13.02
CA TRP A 125 7.31 -0.03 12.40
C TRP A 125 7.05 1.11 11.41
N ALA A 126 5.85 1.18 10.85
CA ALA A 126 5.39 2.21 9.91
C ALA A 126 5.13 3.57 10.60
N ILE A 127 5.07 4.64 9.81
CA ILE A 127 4.51 5.92 10.28
C ILE A 127 3.01 5.88 10.02
N THR A 128 2.24 5.78 11.10
CA THR A 128 0.78 5.71 11.03
C THR A 128 0.19 7.09 10.76
N ILE A 129 -0.82 7.15 9.89
CA ILE A 129 -1.59 8.36 9.58
C ILE A 129 -3.09 8.09 9.58
N ASN A 130 -3.87 9.13 9.87
CA ASN A 130 -5.29 9.17 9.57
C ASN A 130 -5.49 9.82 8.19
N PRO A 131 -6.17 9.15 7.22
CA PRO A 131 -6.30 9.65 5.85
C PRO A 131 -7.16 10.93 5.73
N PHE A 132 -7.92 11.29 6.77
CA PHE A 132 -8.72 12.51 6.81
C PHE A 132 -7.92 13.73 7.28
N GLU A 133 -6.77 13.52 7.91
CA GLU A 133 -5.90 14.57 8.46
C GLU A 133 -4.78 14.90 7.46
N VAL A 134 -5.04 15.87 6.57
CA VAL A 134 -4.11 16.23 5.49
C VAL A 134 -2.80 16.82 6.03
N ASP A 135 -2.88 17.68 7.05
CA ASP A 135 -1.70 18.31 7.65
C ASP A 135 -0.82 17.29 8.36
N ALA A 136 -1.42 16.38 9.14
CA ALA A 136 -0.70 15.28 9.77
C ALA A 136 -0.05 14.34 8.73
N THR A 137 -0.70 14.13 7.58
CA THR A 137 -0.11 13.37 6.47
C THR A 137 1.12 14.08 5.89
N ALA A 138 1.08 15.41 5.76
CA ALA A 138 2.23 16.20 5.31
C ALA A 138 3.39 16.13 6.31
N GLU A 139 3.10 16.23 7.61
CA GLU A 139 4.10 16.08 8.67
C GLU A 139 4.71 14.68 8.68
N ALA A 140 3.90 13.63 8.50
CA ALA A 140 4.36 12.25 8.41
C ALA A 140 5.29 12.04 7.21
N LEU A 141 4.96 12.59 6.05
CA LEU A 141 5.82 12.57 4.86
C LEU A 141 7.14 13.32 5.11
N HIS A 142 7.07 14.50 5.74
CA HIS A 142 8.26 15.26 6.08
C HIS A 142 9.17 14.46 7.03
N LYS A 143 8.61 13.92 8.11
CA LYS A 143 9.30 13.05 9.07
C LYS A 143 9.95 11.86 8.38
N ALA A 144 9.24 11.19 7.46
CA ALA A 144 9.77 10.06 6.71
C ALA A 144 10.96 10.43 5.81
N LEU A 145 10.93 11.62 5.20
CA LEU A 145 11.98 12.11 4.31
C LEU A 145 13.25 12.56 5.05
N VAL A 146 13.10 13.10 6.27
CA VAL A 146 14.23 13.59 7.09
C VAL A 146 14.68 12.58 8.15
N MET A 147 14.05 11.42 8.24
CA MET A 147 14.40 10.35 9.18
C MET A 147 15.85 9.92 8.98
N ASP A 148 16.53 9.64 10.09
CA ASP A 148 17.88 9.10 10.08
C ASP A 148 17.95 7.81 9.21
N PRO A 149 18.92 7.69 8.29
CA PRO A 149 18.99 6.52 7.40
C PRO A 149 19.13 5.19 8.12
N ILE A 150 19.78 5.14 9.29
CA ILE A 150 19.97 3.91 10.08
C ILE A 150 18.64 3.52 10.72
N GLU A 151 17.93 4.47 11.31
CA GLU A 151 16.58 4.24 11.85
C GLU A 151 15.64 3.75 10.75
N ARG A 152 15.63 4.45 9.60
CA ARG A 152 14.77 4.13 8.46
C ARG A 152 15.02 2.72 7.94
N HIS A 153 16.29 2.36 7.76
CA HIS A 153 16.68 1.02 7.33
C HIS A 153 16.28 -0.06 8.34
N THR A 154 16.49 0.20 9.64
CA THR A 154 16.10 -0.74 10.71
C THR A 154 14.61 -1.02 10.69
N ARG A 155 13.77 0.01 10.61
CA ARG A 155 12.31 -0.13 10.49
C ARG A 155 11.92 -0.90 9.22
N ALA A 156 12.57 -0.61 8.09
CA ALA A 156 12.31 -1.29 6.82
C ALA A 156 12.62 -2.80 6.89
N GLU A 157 13.73 -3.19 7.52
CA GLU A 157 14.07 -4.61 7.72
C GLU A 157 13.06 -5.32 8.63
N LYS A 158 12.59 -4.65 9.69
CA LYS A 158 11.54 -5.18 10.58
C LYS A 158 10.24 -5.44 9.82
N MET A 159 9.78 -4.45 9.04
CA MET A 159 8.59 -4.62 8.19
C MET A 159 8.78 -5.76 7.19
N ARG A 160 9.93 -5.86 6.53
CA ARG A 160 10.22 -6.95 5.60
C ARG A 160 10.18 -8.31 6.28
N ALA A 161 10.74 -8.43 7.48
CA ALA A 161 10.72 -9.67 8.24
C ALA A 161 9.28 -10.10 8.58
N VAL A 162 8.41 -9.17 8.99
CA VAL A 162 6.99 -9.45 9.25
C VAL A 162 6.30 -9.96 7.99
N VAL A 163 6.51 -9.30 6.84
CA VAL A 163 5.91 -9.74 5.56
C VAL A 163 6.39 -11.13 5.17
N GLN A 164 7.68 -11.45 5.35
CA GLN A 164 8.22 -12.76 5.03
C GLN A 164 7.71 -13.88 5.95
N GLN A 165 7.41 -13.57 7.21
CA GLN A 165 6.84 -14.53 8.16
C GLN A 165 5.35 -14.78 7.91
N ASN A 166 4.63 -13.78 7.41
CA ASN A 166 3.19 -13.82 7.10
C ASN A 166 2.94 -13.92 5.60
N ASP A 167 3.50 -14.95 4.97
CA ASP A 167 3.32 -15.20 3.55
C ASP A 167 1.93 -15.78 3.21
N ILE A 168 1.67 -15.90 1.90
CA ILE A 168 0.39 -16.42 1.40
C ILE A 168 0.17 -17.90 1.77
N ALA A 169 1.25 -18.68 1.86
CA ALA A 169 1.14 -20.10 2.19
C ALA A 169 0.69 -20.29 3.63
N ARG A 170 1.23 -19.48 4.56
CA ARG A 170 0.80 -19.41 5.95
C ARG A 170 -0.66 -18.97 6.06
N TRP A 171 -1.06 -17.93 5.32
CA TRP A 171 -2.46 -17.48 5.32
C TRP A 171 -3.41 -18.60 4.89
N ILE A 172 -3.16 -19.26 3.75
CA ILE A 172 -3.99 -20.37 3.26
C ILE A 172 -4.03 -21.51 4.27
N SER A 173 -2.88 -21.88 4.83
CA SER A 173 -2.78 -22.98 5.79
C SER A 173 -3.59 -22.71 7.06
N ALA A 174 -3.57 -21.48 7.57
CA ALA A 174 -4.39 -21.08 8.72
C ALA A 174 -5.89 -21.20 8.40
N GLN A 175 -6.33 -20.71 7.24
CA GLN A 175 -7.75 -20.82 6.85
C GLN A 175 -8.22 -22.27 6.71
N LEU A 176 -7.39 -23.14 6.11
CA LEU A 176 -7.72 -24.56 5.98
C LEU A 176 -7.74 -25.28 7.34
N GLN A 177 -6.86 -24.90 8.24
CA GLN A 177 -6.83 -25.43 9.61
C GLN A 177 -8.09 -25.03 10.37
N ASP A 178 -8.48 -23.75 10.33
CA ASP A 178 -9.70 -23.25 10.98
C ASP A 178 -10.95 -23.99 10.46
N ILE A 179 -11.04 -24.21 9.15
CA ILE A 179 -12.15 -24.97 8.53
C ILE A 179 -12.16 -26.42 9.04
N ARG A 180 -11.00 -27.08 9.09
CA ARG A 180 -10.89 -28.45 9.59
C ARG A 180 -11.34 -28.54 11.05
N ASP A 181 -10.91 -27.60 11.88
CA ASP A 181 -11.22 -27.56 13.31
C ASP A 181 -12.71 -27.30 13.58
N LEU A 182 -13.44 -26.71 12.63
CA LEU A 182 -14.90 -26.57 12.69
C LEU A 182 -15.66 -27.82 12.19
N LEU A 183 -15.06 -28.57 11.26
CA LEU A 183 -15.68 -29.77 10.69
C LEU A 183 -15.56 -30.98 11.62
N GLU A 184 -14.42 -31.19 12.28
CA GLU A 184 -14.20 -32.33 13.19
C GLU A 184 -15.25 -32.41 14.33
N PRO A 185 -15.59 -31.32 15.04
CA PRO A 185 -16.63 -31.34 16.07
C PRO A 185 -18.05 -31.50 15.51
N THR A 186 -18.27 -31.15 14.25
CA THR A 186 -19.58 -31.25 13.58
C THR A 186 -19.81 -32.69 13.10
N ALA A 187 -18.80 -33.32 12.50
CA ALA A 187 -18.80 -34.72 12.12
C ALA A 187 -19.00 -35.64 13.34
N ALA A 188 -18.38 -35.32 14.47
CA ALA A 188 -18.58 -36.04 15.72
C ALA A 188 -20.00 -35.89 16.31
N ARG A 189 -20.71 -34.79 16.03
CA ARG A 189 -22.11 -34.56 16.47
C ARG A 189 -23.16 -35.10 15.51
N ARG A 190 -22.83 -35.24 14.21
CA ARG A 190 -23.73 -35.68 13.13
C ARG A 190 -23.02 -36.68 12.22
N PRO A 191 -22.83 -37.95 12.67
CA PRO A 191 -22.17 -38.98 11.87
C PRO A 191 -22.96 -39.39 10.61
N ASP A 192 -24.25 -39.07 10.57
CA ASP A 192 -25.20 -39.28 9.46
C ASP A 192 -24.83 -38.50 8.18
N LEU A 193 -24.24 -37.31 8.30
CA LEU A 193 -23.89 -36.47 7.15
C LEU A 193 -22.70 -37.00 6.33
N LEU A 194 -21.88 -37.89 6.90
CA LEU A 194 -20.74 -38.48 6.19
C LEU A 194 -21.14 -39.64 5.27
N GLN A 195 -22.39 -40.12 5.35
CA GLN A 195 -22.87 -41.28 4.59
C GLN A 195 -23.58 -40.91 3.28
N GLU A 196 -23.93 -39.63 3.06
CA GLU A 196 -24.68 -39.21 1.86
C GLU A 196 -23.79 -38.78 0.66
N THR A 197 -22.47 -38.93 0.75
CA THR A 197 -21.57 -38.66 -0.39
C THR A 197 -21.00 -39.96 -0.94
N ILE A 198 -21.77 -40.67 -1.77
CA ILE A 198 -21.31 -41.68 -2.75
C ILE A 198 -22.01 -41.38 -4.08
#